data_AF-A0A7K0Z9N8-F1
#
_entry.id   AF-A0A7K0Z9N8-F1
#
_cell.length_a   1.000
_cell.length_b   1.000
_cell.length_c   1.000
_cell.angle_alpha   90.00
_cell.angle_beta   90.00
_cell.angle_gamma   90.00
#
_symmetry.space_group_name_H-M   'P 1'
#
loop_
_entity.id
_entity.type
_entity.pdbx_description
1 polymer ?
#
loop_
_entity_poly.entity_id
_entity_poly.type
_entity_poly.pdbx_seq_one_letter_code
_entity_poly.pdbx_strand_id
1 'polypeptide(L)'
;MRPLDPRQLDACVEGVAATHQLLLQIVDDLRPEQFSEPSLLPDWNRSTLLGHLALNASSYVHLLTCASRGEAGEQYPGGPTARNAAIADAATWSPERTVKELRRSVYSLEGAWAGTTYDMWLGTGTAASGSVIAMHETPFLR
;
A
#
# COMPACT_ATOMS: atom_id res chain seq x y z
N MET A 1 7.63 -18.64 -7.33
CA MET A 1 7.10 -17.36 -7.82
C MET A 1 6.51 -17.61 -9.20
N ARG A 2 5.36 -17.03 -9.49
CA ARG A 2 4.77 -17.06 -10.83
C ARG A 2 5.71 -16.31 -11.78
N PRO A 3 5.92 -16.74 -13.04
CA PRO A 3 6.64 -15.91 -14.00
C PRO A 3 5.86 -14.60 -14.26
N LEU A 4 6.59 -13.51 -14.54
CA LEU A 4 5.99 -12.24 -14.95
C LEU A 4 5.21 -12.43 -16.26
N ASP A 5 3.89 -12.21 -16.21
CA ASP A 5 3.02 -12.05 -17.36
C ASP A 5 2.62 -10.56 -17.45
N PRO A 6 3.20 -9.78 -18.39
CA PRO A 6 2.92 -8.35 -18.50
C PRO A 6 1.44 -8.04 -18.74
N ARG A 7 0.72 -8.87 -19.51
CA ARG A 7 -0.70 -8.61 -19.79
C ARG A 7 -1.56 -8.82 -18.55
N GLN A 8 -1.24 -9.85 -17.75
CA GLN A 8 -1.92 -10.09 -16.48
C GLN A 8 -1.61 -8.98 -15.48
N LEU A 9 -0.36 -8.51 -15.43
CA LEU A 9 0.08 -7.42 -14.58
C LEU A 9 -0.67 -6.12 -14.93
N ASP A 10 -0.69 -5.74 -16.21
CA ASP A 10 -1.37 -4.52 -16.68
C ASP A 10 -2.86 -4.55 -16.34
N ALA A 11 -3.54 -5.67 -16.62
CA ALA A 11 -4.96 -5.82 -16.30
C ALA A 11 -5.24 -5.76 -14.79
N CYS A 12 -4.33 -6.29 -13.96
CA CYS A 12 -4.45 -6.20 -12.51
C CYS A 12 -4.26 -4.76 -12.03
N VAL A 13 -3.24 -4.05 -12.51
CA VAL A 13 -2.97 -2.65 -12.16
C VAL A 13 -4.14 -1.75 -12.57
N GLU A 14 -4.72 -1.96 -13.76
CA GLU A 14 -5.91 -1.22 -14.21
C GLU A 14 -7.12 -1.47 -13.29
N GLY A 15 -7.39 -2.73 -12.94
CA GLY A 15 -8.47 -3.07 -12.02
C GLY A 15 -8.28 -2.51 -10.60
N VAL A 16 -7.03 -2.50 -10.11
CA VAL A 16 -6.68 -1.90 -8.83
C VAL A 16 -6.89 -0.38 -8.87
N ALA A 17 -6.48 0.30 -9.94
CA ALA A 17 -6.70 1.74 -10.09
C ALA A 17 -8.19 2.11 -10.05
N ALA A 18 -9.05 1.34 -10.72
CA ALA A 18 -10.50 1.52 -10.64
C ALA A 18 -11.02 1.35 -9.19
N THR A 19 -10.51 0.35 -8.47
CA THR A 19 -10.88 0.09 -7.08
C THR A 19 -10.39 1.18 -6.13
N HIS A 20 -9.19 1.72 -6.35
CA HIS A 20 -8.68 2.87 -5.61
C HIS A 20 -9.57 4.10 -5.77
N GLN A 21 -10.05 4.40 -6.98
CA GLN A 21 -10.96 5.53 -7.18
C GLN A 21 -12.28 5.35 -6.41
N LEU A 22 -12.83 4.12 -6.38
CA LEU A 22 -14.01 3.82 -5.57
C LEU A 22 -13.73 3.99 -4.06
N LEU A 23 -12.58 3.51 -3.57
CA LEU A 23 -12.18 3.70 -2.18
C LEU A 23 -12.07 5.19 -1.83
N LEU A 24 -11.43 5.99 -2.67
CA LEU A 24 -11.26 7.42 -2.43
C LEU A 24 -12.62 8.15 -2.40
N GLN A 25 -13.57 7.79 -3.28
CA GLN A 25 -14.93 8.33 -3.25
C GLN A 25 -15.65 7.98 -1.95
N ILE A 26 -15.60 6.72 -1.51
CA ILE A 26 -16.21 6.28 -0.25
C ILE A 26 -15.64 7.07 0.94
N VAL A 27 -14.32 7.29 0.94
CA VAL A 27 -13.63 7.99 2.02
C VAL A 27 -13.94 9.49 2.02
N ASP A 28 -14.12 10.11 0.87
CA ASP A 28 -14.54 11.52 0.75
C ASP A 28 -15.95 11.76 1.33
N ASP A 29 -16.82 10.75 1.27
CA ASP A 29 -18.20 10.82 1.78
C ASP A 29 -18.30 10.57 3.30
N LEU A 30 -17.21 10.18 3.97
CA LEU A 30 -17.21 9.93 5.41
C LEU A 30 -17.27 11.24 6.20
N ARG A 31 -18.20 11.30 7.16
CA ARG A 31 -18.21 12.38 8.17
C ARG A 31 -17.10 12.16 9.20
N PRO A 32 -16.53 13.23 9.80
CA PRO A 32 -15.46 13.13 10.78
C PRO A 32 -15.72 12.13 11.92
N GLU A 33 -16.95 12.04 12.41
CA GLU A 33 -17.31 11.15 13.52
C GLU A 33 -17.27 9.66 13.12
N GLN A 34 -17.44 9.36 11.83
CA GLN A 34 -17.44 7.99 11.32
C GLN A 34 -16.04 7.36 11.29
N PHE A 35 -14.98 8.16 11.40
CA PHE A 35 -13.61 7.67 11.42
C PHE A 35 -13.29 6.88 12.71
N SER A 36 -13.89 7.26 13.83
CA SER A 36 -13.70 6.58 15.12
C SER A 36 -14.60 5.35 15.31
N GLU A 37 -15.62 5.17 14.47
CA GLU A 37 -16.50 4.00 14.50
C GLU A 37 -15.73 2.71 14.12
N PRO A 38 -16.16 1.55 14.65
CA PRO A 38 -15.59 0.25 14.29
C PRO A 38 -15.60 -0.01 12.77
N SER A 39 -14.53 -0.63 12.29
CA SER A 39 -14.51 -1.29 10.98
C SER A 39 -15.06 -2.73 11.10
N LEU A 40 -15.06 -3.47 9.99
CA LEU A 40 -15.38 -4.91 10.02
C LEU A 40 -14.22 -5.78 10.50
N LEU A 41 -13.01 -5.22 10.63
CA LEU A 41 -11.88 -5.91 11.21
C LEU A 41 -11.93 -5.81 12.75
N PRO A 42 -11.69 -6.91 13.48
CA PRO A 42 -11.63 -6.89 14.93
C PRO A 42 -10.66 -5.81 15.45
N ASP A 43 -11.10 -5.07 16.46
CA ASP A 43 -10.31 -4.06 17.19
C ASP A 43 -9.84 -2.85 16.35
N TRP A 44 -10.23 -2.76 15.07
CA TRP A 44 -9.84 -1.66 14.20
C TRP A 44 -11.03 -0.75 13.95
N ASN A 45 -10.87 0.54 14.25
CA ASN A 45 -11.77 1.57 13.74
C ASN A 45 -11.39 1.94 12.29
N ARG A 46 -12.20 2.77 11.64
CA ARG A 46 -11.96 3.18 10.25
C ARG A 46 -10.67 3.99 10.10
N SER A 47 -10.30 4.83 11.07
CA SER A 47 -9.01 5.53 11.08
C SER A 47 -7.82 4.57 11.01
N THR A 48 -7.78 3.56 11.89
CA THR A 48 -6.71 2.55 11.91
C THR A 48 -6.63 1.81 10.59
N LEU A 49 -7.77 1.42 10.02
CA LEU A 49 -7.83 0.74 8.72
C LEU A 49 -7.29 1.62 7.60
N LEU A 50 -7.78 2.85 7.45
CA LEU A 50 -7.36 3.75 6.38
C LEU A 50 -5.89 4.16 6.53
N GLY A 51 -5.43 4.41 7.76
CA GLY A 51 -4.02 4.64 8.06
C GLY A 51 -3.15 3.45 7.69
N HIS A 52 -3.59 2.23 7.99
CA HIS A 52 -2.90 1.01 7.56
C HIS A 52 -2.80 0.90 6.03
N LEU A 53 -3.89 1.15 5.30
CA LEU A 53 -3.88 1.12 3.83
C LEU A 53 -2.89 2.14 3.26
N ALA A 54 -2.85 3.36 3.82
CA ALA A 54 -1.92 4.39 3.38
C ALA A 54 -0.44 4.00 3.60
N LEU A 55 -0.15 3.43 4.77
CA LEU A 55 1.19 2.92 5.11
C LEU A 55 1.57 1.70 4.26
N ASN A 56 0.61 0.83 3.95
CA ASN A 56 0.82 -0.33 3.09
C ASN A 56 1.18 0.09 1.66
N ALA A 57 0.43 1.02 1.07
CA ALA A 57 0.75 1.57 -0.25
C ALA A 57 2.14 2.24 -0.25
N SER A 58 2.45 3.02 0.78
CA SER A 58 3.78 3.64 0.94
C SER A 58 4.91 2.61 1.03
N SER A 59 4.66 1.45 1.63
CA SER A 59 5.64 0.35 1.71
C SER A 59 5.98 -0.24 0.34
N TYR A 60 5.00 -0.35 -0.57
CA TYR A 60 5.25 -0.83 -1.93
C TYR A 60 5.95 0.22 -2.80
N VAL A 61 5.61 1.51 -2.63
CA VAL A 61 6.38 2.61 -3.24
C VAL A 61 7.85 2.54 -2.82
N HIS A 62 8.11 2.30 -1.53
CA HIS A 62 9.47 2.11 -1.03
C HIS A 62 10.19 0.93 -1.71
N LEU A 63 9.55 -0.24 -1.80
CA LEU A 63 10.13 -1.40 -2.46
C LEU A 63 10.46 -1.14 -3.94
N LEU A 64 9.57 -0.50 -4.69
CA LEU A 64 9.81 -0.13 -6.09
C LEU A 64 10.93 0.91 -6.21
N THR A 65 11.04 1.81 -5.25
CA THR A 65 12.15 2.78 -5.16
C THR A 65 13.49 2.07 -4.91
N CYS A 66 13.53 1.01 -4.12
CA CYS A 66 14.73 0.17 -3.96
C CYS A 66 15.04 -0.60 -5.27
N ALA A 67 14.02 -1.19 -5.89
CA ALA A 67 14.18 -1.90 -7.16
C ALA A 67 14.71 -0.98 -8.27
N SER A 68 14.35 0.30 -8.28
CA SER A 68 14.88 1.29 -9.25
C SER A 68 16.38 1.53 -9.11
N ARG A 69 16.98 1.18 -7.96
CA ARG A 69 18.43 1.21 -7.70
C ARG A 69 19.08 -0.17 -7.84
N GLY A 70 18.31 -1.20 -8.20
CA GLY A 70 18.76 -2.59 -8.21
C GLY A 70 18.91 -3.21 -6.82
N GLU A 71 18.30 -2.61 -5.80
CA GLU A 71 18.40 -3.04 -4.40
C GLU A 71 17.16 -3.85 -3.98
N ALA A 72 17.37 -4.88 -3.14
CA ALA A 72 16.28 -5.58 -2.47
C ALA A 72 15.93 -4.89 -1.15
N GLY A 73 14.81 -4.16 -1.13
CA GLY A 73 14.36 -3.41 0.05
C GLY A 73 13.62 -4.28 1.07
N GLU A 74 13.65 -3.86 2.34
CA GLU A 74 12.72 -4.36 3.36
C GLU A 74 11.40 -3.60 3.24
N GLN A 75 10.27 -4.29 3.13
CA GLN A 75 8.96 -3.65 2.98
C GLN A 75 8.66 -2.69 4.13
N TYR A 76 9.02 -3.11 5.35
CA TYR A 76 8.95 -2.29 6.55
C TYR A 76 10.33 -2.26 7.17
N PRO A 77 11.14 -1.21 6.91
CA PRO A 77 12.42 -1.05 7.60
C PRO A 77 12.23 -1.06 9.11
N GLY A 78 12.97 -1.91 9.82
CA GLY A 78 12.77 -2.17 11.25
C GLY A 78 11.69 -3.22 11.57
N GLY A 79 11.19 -3.90 10.55
CA GLY A 79 10.37 -5.12 10.65
C GLY A 79 8.96 -4.91 11.22
N PRO A 80 8.34 -6.00 11.72
CA PRO A 80 6.97 -5.97 12.25
C PRO A 80 6.76 -4.95 13.39
N THR A 81 7.77 -4.72 14.23
CA THR A 81 7.70 -3.75 15.32
C THR A 81 7.53 -2.33 14.79
N ALA A 82 8.34 -1.93 13.82
CA ALA A 82 8.23 -0.61 13.19
C ALA A 82 6.90 -0.44 12.45
N ARG A 83 6.45 -1.47 11.74
CA ARG A 83 5.12 -1.50 11.09
C ARG A 83 3.99 -1.26 12.10
N ASN A 84 3.98 -1.99 13.20
CA ASN A 84 2.92 -1.89 14.20
C ASN A 84 2.93 -0.54 14.92
N ALA A 85 4.12 0.02 15.21
CA ALA A 85 4.25 1.36 15.77
C ALA A 85 3.72 2.43 14.81
N ALA A 86 4.01 2.32 13.51
CA ALA A 86 3.51 3.25 12.50
C ALA A 86 1.97 3.18 12.36
N ILE A 87 1.38 1.98 12.43
CA ILE A 87 -0.09 1.81 12.42
C ILE A 87 -0.71 2.42 13.68
N ALA A 88 -0.08 2.25 14.84
CA ALA A 88 -0.55 2.85 16.09
C ALA A 88 -0.50 4.40 16.04
N ASP A 89 0.56 4.99 15.45
CA ASP A 89 0.59 6.43 15.17
C ASP A 89 -0.53 6.84 14.21
N ALA A 90 -0.72 6.10 13.13
CA ALA A 90 -1.74 6.38 12.13
C ALA A 90 -3.17 6.32 12.67
N ALA A 91 -3.43 5.46 13.67
CA ALA A 91 -4.70 5.40 14.37
C ALA A 91 -5.05 6.71 15.11
N THR A 92 -4.06 7.57 15.38
CA THR A 92 -4.26 8.88 16.06
C THR A 92 -4.37 10.07 15.11
N TRP A 93 -4.27 9.85 13.80
CA TRP A 93 -4.39 10.93 12.81
C TRP A 93 -5.79 11.54 12.84
N SER A 94 -5.87 12.84 12.57
CA SER A 94 -7.17 13.49 12.34
C SER A 94 -7.81 12.93 11.06
N PRO A 95 -9.16 12.94 10.95
CA PRO A 95 -9.85 12.54 9.72
C PRO A 95 -9.26 13.19 8.46
N GLU A 96 -8.98 14.49 8.50
CA GLU A 96 -8.44 15.25 7.37
C GLU A 96 -7.04 14.75 6.98
N ARG A 97 -6.19 14.46 7.96
CA ARG A 97 -4.86 13.86 7.72
C ARG A 97 -5.01 12.46 7.12
N THR A 98 -5.91 11.64 7.64
CA THR A 98 -6.15 10.28 7.13
C THR A 98 -6.58 10.29 5.67
N VAL A 99 -7.55 11.13 5.29
CA VAL A 99 -7.99 11.27 3.89
C VAL A 99 -6.83 11.73 3.00
N LYS A 100 -6.09 12.75 3.44
CA LYS A 100 -4.96 13.31 2.69
C LYS A 100 -3.85 12.28 2.46
N GLU A 101 -3.46 11.54 3.51
CA GLU A 101 -2.38 10.56 3.43
C GLU A 101 -2.77 9.34 2.61
N LEU A 102 -4.02 8.86 2.73
CA LEU A 102 -4.55 7.80 1.89
C LEU A 102 -4.49 8.20 0.42
N ARG A 103 -5.06 9.36 0.06
CA ARG A 103 -5.04 9.86 -1.32
C ARG A 103 -3.63 10.02 -1.87
N ARG A 104 -2.72 10.60 -1.08
CA ARG A 104 -1.31 10.74 -1.44
C ARG A 104 -0.67 9.37 -1.73
N SER A 105 -0.90 8.39 -0.86
CA SER A 105 -0.31 7.05 -1.01
C SER A 105 -0.85 6.29 -2.22
N VAL A 106 -2.15 6.41 -2.52
CA VAL A 106 -2.79 5.81 -3.70
C VAL A 106 -2.13 6.34 -4.97
N TYR A 107 -2.07 7.66 -5.14
CA TYR A 107 -1.47 8.25 -6.34
C TYR A 107 0.04 8.00 -6.42
N SER A 108 0.74 7.95 -5.28
CA SER A 108 2.16 7.59 -5.25
C SER A 108 2.38 6.15 -5.71
N LEU A 109 1.52 5.21 -5.30
CA LEU A 109 1.60 3.82 -5.69
C LEU A 109 1.29 3.62 -7.17
N GLU A 110 0.20 4.21 -7.66
CA GLU A 110 -0.16 4.17 -9.08
C GLU A 110 0.94 4.79 -9.96
N GLY A 111 1.48 5.93 -9.55
CA GLY A 111 2.61 6.57 -10.23
C GLY A 111 3.88 5.71 -10.20
N ALA A 112 4.15 5.02 -9.09
CA ALA A 112 5.28 4.10 -8.98
C ALA A 112 5.10 2.92 -9.95
N TRP A 113 3.93 2.30 -10.01
CA TRP A 113 3.65 1.22 -10.97
C TRP A 113 3.78 1.68 -12.42
N ALA A 114 3.21 2.84 -12.78
CA ALA A 114 3.32 3.39 -14.13
C ALA A 114 4.76 3.72 -14.53
N GLY A 115 5.60 4.11 -13.56
CA GLY A 115 7.02 4.41 -13.77
C GLY A 115 7.95 3.18 -13.66
N THR A 116 7.44 2.00 -13.33
CA THR A 116 8.26 0.81 -13.11
C THR A 116 8.69 0.18 -14.43
N THR A 117 10.01 0.04 -14.62
CA THR A 117 10.59 -0.60 -15.81
C THR A 117 10.55 -2.13 -15.70
N TYR A 118 10.80 -2.83 -16.81
CA TYR A 118 10.84 -4.29 -16.83
C TYR A 118 11.84 -4.88 -15.81
N ASP A 119 13.05 -4.30 -15.71
CA ASP A 119 14.07 -4.78 -14.76
C ASP A 119 13.65 -4.55 -13.31
N MET A 120 12.95 -3.44 -13.03
CA MET A 120 12.40 -3.18 -11.70
C MET A 120 11.32 -4.22 -11.32
N TRP A 121 10.46 -4.62 -12.27
CA TRP A 121 9.45 -5.66 -12.05
C TRP A 121 10.04 -7.05 -11.79
N LEU A 122 11.26 -7.31 -12.28
CA LEU A 122 12.03 -8.52 -11.97
C LEU A 122 12.75 -8.46 -10.62
N GLY A 123 12.78 -7.29 -9.98
CA GLY A 123 13.37 -7.09 -8.66
C GLY A 123 12.63 -7.86 -7.55
N THR A 124 13.28 -7.91 -6.39
CA THR A 124 12.75 -8.55 -5.19
C THR A 124 12.85 -7.63 -3.98
N GLY A 125 12.12 -7.98 -2.92
CA GLY A 125 12.22 -7.35 -1.61
C GLY A 125 11.87 -8.35 -0.51
N THR A 126 11.83 -7.88 0.73
CA THR A 126 11.56 -8.73 1.90
C THR A 126 10.32 -8.25 2.63
N ALA A 127 9.35 -9.14 2.84
CA ALA A 127 8.15 -8.90 3.62
C ALA A 127 8.45 -8.70 5.11
N ALA A 128 7.48 -8.21 5.88
CA ALA A 128 7.59 -8.16 7.34
C ALA A 128 7.84 -9.54 7.98
N SER A 129 7.39 -10.62 7.35
CA SER A 129 7.62 -12.01 7.79
C SER A 129 9.03 -12.53 7.51
N GLY A 130 9.87 -11.78 6.78
CA GLY A 130 11.15 -12.24 6.26
C GLY A 130 11.05 -13.01 4.94
N SER A 131 9.85 -13.22 4.40
CA SER A 131 9.64 -13.87 3.11
C SER A 131 10.05 -12.97 1.94
N VAL A 132 10.59 -13.55 0.87
CA VAL A 132 10.90 -12.81 -0.37
C VAL A 132 9.61 -12.45 -1.11
N ILE A 133 9.52 -11.22 -1.60
CA ILE A 133 8.44 -10.68 -2.44
C ILE A 133 9.01 -10.40 -3.84
N ALA A 134 8.35 -10.89 -4.89
CA ALA A 134 8.59 -10.42 -6.26
C ALA A 134 7.91 -9.08 -6.49
N MET A 135 8.58 -8.10 -7.11
CA MET A 135 7.94 -6.82 -7.43
C MET A 135 6.69 -7.01 -8.30
N HIS A 136 6.75 -7.86 -9.33
CA HIS A 136 5.59 -8.14 -10.19
C HIS A 136 4.45 -8.94 -9.52
N GLU A 137 4.68 -9.53 -8.34
CA GLU A 137 3.61 -10.16 -7.58
C GLU A 137 2.89 -9.16 -6.66
N THR A 138 3.48 -7.98 -6.40
CA THR A 138 2.93 -7.00 -5.44
C THR A 138 1.50 -6.54 -5.74
N PRO A 139 1.06 -6.32 -7.00
CA PRO A 139 -0.33 -5.90 -7.25
C PRO A 139 -1.37 -7.01 -6.99
N PHE A 140 -0.94 -8.27 -6.86
CA PHE A 140 -1.80 -9.42 -6.65
C PHE A 140 -1.91 -9.85 -5.18
N LEU A 141 -1.11 -9.24 -4.29
CA LEU A 141 -1.12 -9.54 -2.87
C LEU A 141 -2.42 -9.04 -2.24
N ARG A 142 -2.99 -9.85 -1.35
CA ARG A 142 -4.27 -9.65 -0.68
C ARG A 142 -4.19 -10.12 0.76
#